data_AF-A0AAP3M3H4-F1
#
_entry.id   AF-A0AAP3M3H4-F1
#
_cell.length_a   1.000
_cell.length_b   1.000
_cell.length_c   1.000
_cell.angle_alpha   90.00
_cell.angle_beta   90.00
_cell.angle_gamma   90.00
#
_symmetry.space_group_name_H-M   'P 1'
#
loop_
_entity.id
_entity.type
_entity.pdbx_description
1 polymer ?
#
loop_
_entity_poly.entity_id
_entity_poly.type
_entity_poly.pdbx_seq_one_letter_code
_entity_poly.pdbx_strand_id
1 'polypeptide(L)'
;MTGKHSKNTADNWFKKNKILVSLFSAIVILSLFGGFIYHNHIEEQRQATLKYTSKHFNKNVKIFGVKVGGLTINQAVTKINKNAKTAATMTDGKITSMKLDGIQVTDKKTVTKYFNKQHTSLPSDKKWNFADNTLKEAKKKLSEFYNAKTTYKVGGKDFSLEAKNLFKTVEYYGGQFHFTDTSALSAKLSQINSEVSTLDKSYSFTTPNGKTITVTNKSYGWGINTKTAIPAIEKALSNGDTTIDGSNYIYGKGYSTYGTGYTTTNNGLGKNYVVVSIKEQKLWIIKNGVVAVTLNDVVTGTAQTSSGSSDATPTGVWYIEYKQSPSTLTGTNDDGSSYSSKVSYWMPFTLSGCGLHDASWRTDWSKTAYLKGGSHGCVNIRPSEIKKVWDAVEMHEAVIVYDN
;
A
#
# COMPACT_ATOMS: atom_id res chain seq x y z
N MET A 1 30.87 81.92 -89.44
CA MET A 1 31.36 81.80 -88.06
C MET A 1 31.10 80.38 -87.57
N THR A 2 32.07 79.47 -87.71
CA THR A 2 31.92 78.07 -87.28
C THR A 2 33.13 77.68 -86.43
N GLY A 3 33.06 78.05 -85.14
CA GLY A 3 34.04 77.67 -84.12
C GLY A 3 33.83 76.23 -83.66
N LYS A 4 34.51 75.29 -84.32
CA LYS A 4 34.73 73.92 -83.85
C LYS A 4 35.55 73.96 -82.54
N HIS A 5 34.89 74.05 -81.39
CA HIS A 5 35.55 73.86 -80.09
C HIS A 5 35.41 72.42 -79.59
N SER A 6 36.49 71.67 -79.85
CA SER A 6 37.04 70.52 -79.13
C SER A 6 36.10 69.56 -78.39
N LYS A 7 35.56 68.58 -79.14
CA LYS A 7 35.40 67.19 -78.63
C LYS A 7 36.75 66.47 -78.41
N ASN A 8 37.89 67.10 -78.73
CA ASN A 8 39.18 66.42 -78.87
C ASN A 8 40.00 66.31 -77.57
N THR A 9 39.75 67.10 -76.53
CA THR A 9 40.67 67.15 -75.37
C THR A 9 40.48 65.98 -74.40
N ALA A 10 39.23 65.62 -74.09
CA ALA A 10 38.92 64.46 -73.26
C ALA A 10 39.22 63.15 -74.00
N ASP A 11 38.82 63.05 -75.27
CA ASP A 11 39.05 61.86 -76.11
C ASP A 11 40.56 61.60 -76.36
N ASN A 12 41.37 62.65 -76.50
CA ASN A 12 42.83 62.49 -76.60
C ASN A 12 43.47 62.09 -75.27
N TRP A 13 42.96 62.57 -74.13
CA TRP A 13 43.47 62.16 -72.82
C TRP A 13 43.16 60.68 -72.54
N PHE A 14 41.94 60.23 -72.85
CA PHE A 14 41.59 58.80 -72.78
C PHE A 14 42.41 57.96 -73.77
N LYS A 15 42.63 58.42 -75.02
CA LYS A 15 43.49 57.70 -75.99
C LYS A 15 44.95 57.58 -75.53
N LYS A 16 45.54 58.63 -74.96
CA LYS A 16 46.95 58.64 -74.50
C LYS A 16 47.15 57.86 -73.19
N ASN A 17 46.13 57.82 -72.32
CA ASN A 17 46.18 57.15 -71.01
C ASN A 17 45.32 55.89 -70.96
N LYS A 18 44.99 55.29 -72.11
CA LYS A 18 44.11 54.12 -72.25
C LYS A 18 44.50 52.96 -71.33
N ILE A 19 45.81 52.74 -71.17
CA ILE A 19 46.37 51.70 -70.30
C ILE A 19 46.16 52.02 -68.82
N LEU A 20 46.36 53.27 -68.40
CA LEU A 20 46.14 53.72 -67.02
C LEU A 20 44.66 53.65 -66.62
N VAL A 21 43.76 54.06 -67.52
CA VAL A 21 42.31 53.97 -67.30
C VAL A 21 41.85 52.50 -67.26
N SER A 22 42.41 51.62 -68.11
CA SER A 22 42.06 50.18 -68.06
C SER A 22 42.59 49.49 -66.81
N LEU A 23 43.81 49.83 -66.35
CA LEU A 23 44.38 49.33 -65.09
C LEU A 23 43.57 49.78 -63.88
N PHE A 24 43.20 51.06 -63.80
CA PHE A 24 42.37 51.56 -62.70
C PHE A 24 40.98 50.92 -62.70
N SER A 25 40.37 50.75 -63.89
CA SER A 25 39.11 50.03 -64.04
C SER A 25 39.22 48.56 -63.61
N ALA A 26 40.32 47.89 -63.97
CA ALA A 26 40.60 46.50 -63.57
C ALA A 26 40.78 46.36 -62.05
N ILE A 27 41.43 47.32 -61.40
CA ILE A 27 41.61 47.34 -59.93
C ILE A 27 40.26 47.55 -59.24
N VAL A 28 39.42 48.46 -59.72
CA VAL A 28 38.05 48.67 -59.18
C VAL A 28 37.20 47.40 -59.36
N ILE A 29 37.28 46.76 -60.53
CA ILE A 29 36.56 45.50 -60.78
C ILE A 29 37.09 44.39 -59.86
N LEU A 30 38.41 44.21 -59.70
CA LEU A 30 39.02 43.21 -58.82
C LEU A 30 38.67 43.43 -57.35
N SER A 31 38.62 44.68 -56.89
CA SER A 31 38.25 45.01 -55.50
C SER A 31 36.76 44.81 -55.23
N LEU A 32 35.88 45.14 -56.18
CA LEU A 32 34.45 44.77 -56.11
C LEU A 32 34.26 43.24 -56.14
N PHE A 33 35.01 42.52 -56.97
CA PHE A 33 34.95 41.06 -57.07
C PHE A 33 35.47 40.37 -55.80
N GLY A 34 36.59 40.84 -55.25
CA GLY A 34 37.13 40.37 -53.96
C GLY A 34 36.20 40.66 -52.79
N GLY A 35 35.59 41.85 -52.76
CA GLY A 35 34.55 42.21 -51.79
C GLY A 35 33.30 41.33 -51.90
N PHE A 36 32.86 41.01 -53.12
CA PHE A 36 31.74 40.10 -53.38
C PHE A 36 32.04 38.66 -52.91
N ILE A 37 33.23 38.14 -53.20
CA ILE A 37 33.66 36.81 -52.73
C ILE A 37 33.72 36.76 -51.19
N TYR A 38 34.30 37.78 -50.55
CA TYR A 38 34.37 37.88 -49.10
C TYR A 38 32.98 37.99 -48.46
N HIS A 39 32.09 38.80 -49.03
CA HIS A 39 30.71 38.92 -48.59
C HIS A 39 29.95 37.59 -48.69
N ASN A 40 30.07 36.88 -49.82
CA ASN A 40 29.47 35.56 -49.99
C ASN A 40 30.01 34.55 -48.97
N HIS A 41 31.32 34.56 -48.70
CA HIS A 41 31.91 33.68 -47.69
C HIS A 41 31.38 33.99 -46.28
N ILE A 42 31.27 35.27 -45.91
CA ILE A 42 30.66 35.66 -44.62
C ILE A 42 29.19 35.23 -44.55
N GLU A 43 28.44 35.41 -45.64
CA GLU A 43 27.02 35.05 -45.66
C GLU A 43 26.83 33.53 -45.58
N GLU A 44 27.68 32.74 -46.25
CA GLU A 44 27.72 31.27 -46.09
C GLU A 44 28.00 30.87 -44.63
N GLN A 45 28.99 31.49 -43.98
CA GLN A 45 29.29 31.25 -42.56
C GLN A 45 28.12 31.67 -41.66
N ARG A 46 27.43 32.77 -41.99
CA ARG A 46 26.25 33.25 -41.27
C ARG A 46 25.08 32.29 -41.42
N GLN A 47 24.79 31.80 -42.63
CA GLN A 47 23.72 30.83 -42.88
C GLN A 47 24.02 29.48 -42.20
N ALA A 48 25.27 29.03 -42.24
CA ALA A 48 25.70 27.84 -41.49
C ALA A 48 25.50 28.03 -39.98
N THR A 49 25.83 29.21 -39.46
CA THR A 49 25.63 29.58 -38.05
C THR A 49 24.16 29.61 -37.67
N LEU A 50 23.30 30.26 -38.46
CA LEU A 50 21.85 30.30 -38.25
C LEU A 50 21.24 28.89 -38.29
N LYS A 51 21.67 28.05 -39.24
CA LYS A 51 21.24 26.66 -39.33
C LYS A 51 21.67 25.85 -38.11
N TYR A 52 22.86 26.10 -37.57
CA TYR A 52 23.33 25.45 -36.35
C TYR A 52 22.54 25.91 -35.11
N THR A 53 22.42 27.22 -34.87
CA THR A 53 21.75 27.79 -33.70
C THR A 53 20.25 27.52 -33.68
N SER A 54 19.61 27.32 -34.84
CA SER A 54 18.21 26.90 -34.95
C SER A 54 17.95 25.47 -34.42
N LYS A 55 18.99 24.64 -34.31
CA LYS A 55 18.87 23.22 -33.92
C LYS A 55 19.57 22.88 -32.60
N HIS A 56 20.53 23.68 -32.15
CA HIS A 56 21.39 23.36 -31.01
C HIS A 56 21.30 24.39 -29.89
N PHE A 57 21.33 23.93 -28.64
CA PHE A 57 21.40 24.79 -27.47
C PHE A 57 22.69 25.62 -27.47
N ASN A 58 22.63 26.86 -26.98
CA ASN A 58 23.85 27.65 -26.72
C ASN A 58 24.79 26.91 -25.75
N LYS A 59 26.09 27.20 -25.86
CA LYS A 59 27.17 26.46 -25.17
C LYS A 59 26.98 26.35 -23.66
N ASN A 60 26.46 27.40 -23.02
CA ASN A 60 26.39 27.52 -21.57
C ASN A 60 24.98 27.25 -20.99
N VAL A 61 24.27 26.27 -21.55
CA VAL A 61 22.93 25.87 -21.07
C VAL A 61 23.00 24.61 -20.19
N LYS A 62 22.40 24.69 -19.00
CA LYS A 62 22.10 23.56 -18.12
C LYS A 62 20.58 23.44 -17.91
N ILE A 63 20.09 22.20 -17.95
CA ILE A 63 18.70 21.85 -17.61
C ILE A 63 18.77 20.77 -16.54
N PHE A 64 18.12 21.00 -15.39
CA PHE A 64 18.07 20.06 -14.26
C PHE A 64 19.48 19.62 -13.79
N GLY A 65 20.43 20.56 -13.81
CA GLY A 65 21.84 20.32 -13.50
C GLY A 65 22.66 19.65 -14.60
N VAL A 66 22.03 19.13 -15.67
CA VAL A 66 22.69 18.46 -16.79
C VAL A 66 23.15 19.49 -17.84
N LYS A 67 24.42 19.43 -18.24
CA LYS A 67 24.98 20.27 -19.32
C LYS A 67 24.44 19.81 -20.69
N VAL A 68 23.70 20.67 -21.37
CA VAL A 68 23.05 20.39 -22.66
C VAL A 68 23.49 21.31 -23.81
N GLY A 69 24.40 22.24 -23.55
CA GLY A 69 24.93 23.11 -24.60
C GLY A 69 25.52 22.32 -25.77
N GLY A 70 25.26 22.80 -26.99
CA GLY A 70 25.66 22.16 -28.24
C GLY A 70 24.83 20.94 -28.63
N LEU A 71 23.83 20.53 -27.84
CA LEU A 71 22.95 19.40 -28.18
C LEU A 71 21.71 19.87 -28.93
N THR A 72 21.15 18.98 -29.74
CA THR A 72 19.77 19.12 -30.23
C THR A 72 18.75 18.86 -29.12
N ILE A 73 17.50 19.27 -29.32
CA ILE A 73 16.41 18.99 -28.37
C ILE A 73 16.32 17.49 -28.04
N ASN A 74 16.35 16.60 -29.04
CA ASN A 74 16.24 15.16 -28.81
C ASN A 74 17.44 14.61 -28.02
N GLN A 75 18.67 15.03 -28.37
CA GLN A 75 19.87 14.64 -27.63
C GLN A 75 19.84 15.16 -26.19
N ALA A 76 19.34 16.38 -25.97
CA ALA A 76 19.17 16.95 -24.64
C ALA A 76 18.15 16.16 -23.82
N VAL A 77 16.98 15.82 -24.37
CA VAL A 77 15.97 14.97 -23.70
C VAL A 77 16.59 13.65 -23.23
N THR A 78 17.24 12.91 -24.13
CA THR A 78 17.89 11.63 -23.80
C THR A 78 18.96 11.80 -22.72
N LYS A 79 19.80 12.83 -22.84
CA LYS A 79 20.88 13.08 -21.87
C LYS A 79 20.34 13.50 -20.50
N ILE A 80 19.29 14.30 -20.44
CA ILE A 80 18.63 14.72 -19.20
C ILE A 80 18.00 13.50 -18.53
N ASN A 81 17.17 12.73 -19.25
CA ASN A 81 16.53 11.54 -18.69
C ASN A 81 17.54 10.51 -18.14
N LYS A 82 18.72 10.41 -18.75
CA LYS A 82 19.79 9.52 -18.26
C LYS A 82 20.58 10.05 -17.06
N ASN A 83 20.71 11.37 -16.88
CA ASN A 83 21.71 11.94 -15.97
C ASN A 83 21.18 12.92 -14.93
N ALA A 84 19.95 13.40 -15.07
CA ALA A 84 19.35 14.31 -14.12
C ALA A 84 19.14 13.59 -12.78
N LYS A 85 19.47 14.30 -11.71
CA LYS A 85 19.26 13.84 -10.34
C LYS A 85 18.06 14.58 -9.77
N THR A 86 16.86 14.07 -10.04
CA THR A 86 15.59 14.63 -9.58
C THR A 86 14.99 13.85 -8.41
N ALA A 87 15.66 12.79 -7.99
CA ALA A 87 15.27 11.89 -6.93
C ALA A 87 16.30 11.92 -5.78
N ALA A 88 15.86 11.51 -4.61
CA ALA A 88 16.72 11.31 -3.46
C ALA A 88 16.44 9.97 -2.79
N THR A 89 17.47 9.43 -2.15
CA THR A 89 17.39 8.25 -1.28
C THR A 89 17.91 8.64 0.10
N MET A 90 17.24 8.15 1.13
CA MET A 90 17.65 8.23 2.52
C MET A 90 18.09 6.84 2.95
N THR A 91 19.28 6.73 3.52
CA THR A 91 19.77 5.50 4.16
C THR A 91 20.29 5.85 5.53
N ASP A 92 19.69 5.29 6.59
CA ASP A 92 20.05 5.55 7.99
C ASP A 92 20.17 7.06 8.31
N GLY A 93 19.21 7.85 7.81
CA GLY A 93 19.16 9.31 7.99
C GLY A 93 20.07 10.10 7.03
N LYS A 94 21.00 9.45 6.33
CA LYS A 94 21.84 10.10 5.32
C LYS A 94 21.09 10.22 4.00
N ILE A 95 20.83 11.46 3.58
CA ILE A 95 20.10 11.75 2.34
C ILE A 95 21.08 12.05 1.21
N THR A 96 20.99 11.29 0.12
CA THR A 96 21.80 11.49 -1.10
C THR A 96 20.92 11.62 -2.34
N SER A 97 21.44 12.33 -3.35
CA SER A 97 20.75 12.45 -4.65
C SER A 97 20.98 11.21 -5.50
N MET A 98 19.93 10.68 -6.13
CA MET A 98 20.02 9.53 -7.02
C MET A 98 19.59 9.90 -8.45
N LYS A 99 20.00 9.07 -9.41
CA LYS A 99 19.45 9.06 -10.77
C LYS A 99 18.33 8.03 -10.81
N LEU A 100 17.40 8.18 -11.75
CA LEU A 100 16.37 7.18 -11.98
C LEU A 100 16.69 6.46 -13.29
N ASP A 101 16.86 5.15 -13.23
CA ASP A 101 17.04 4.33 -14.41
C ASP A 101 15.66 3.92 -14.95
N GLY A 102 15.43 4.08 -16.26
CA GLY A 102 14.17 3.71 -16.91
C GLY A 102 12.98 4.65 -16.65
N ILE A 103 13.11 5.67 -15.81
CA ILE A 103 12.04 6.65 -15.53
C ILE A 103 12.28 7.94 -16.31
N GLN A 104 11.25 8.40 -17.01
CA GLN A 104 11.31 9.66 -17.75
C GLN A 104 11.25 10.87 -16.78
N VAL A 105 12.32 11.68 -16.79
CA VAL A 105 12.45 12.91 -15.99
C VAL A 105 11.84 14.13 -16.69
N THR A 106 11.96 14.19 -18.03
CA THR A 106 11.47 15.29 -18.86
C THR A 106 10.96 14.79 -20.20
N ASP A 107 10.08 15.56 -20.82
CA ASP A 107 9.60 15.34 -22.19
C ASP A 107 10.22 16.34 -23.19
N LYS A 108 9.98 16.07 -24.48
CA LYS A 108 10.41 16.93 -25.59
C LYS A 108 9.78 18.32 -25.48
N LYS A 109 8.51 18.41 -25.09
CA LYS A 109 7.76 19.67 -24.98
C LYS A 109 8.40 20.64 -23.99
N THR A 110 8.79 20.14 -22.82
CA THR A 110 9.46 20.89 -21.76
C THR A 110 10.85 21.34 -22.21
N VAL A 111 11.63 20.46 -22.83
CA VAL A 111 12.96 20.81 -23.35
C VAL A 111 12.87 21.83 -24.49
N THR A 112 11.88 21.75 -25.38
CA THR A 112 11.61 22.76 -26.42
C THR A 112 11.30 24.12 -25.81
N LYS A 113 10.51 24.19 -24.73
CA LYS A 113 10.23 25.46 -24.03
C LYS A 113 11.53 26.11 -23.52
N TYR A 114 12.44 25.32 -22.95
CA TYR A 114 13.75 25.83 -22.52
C TYR A 114 14.65 26.21 -23.68
N PHE A 115 14.63 25.43 -24.77
CA PHE A 115 15.34 25.76 -26.01
C PHE A 115 14.94 27.12 -26.54
N ASN A 116 13.64 27.38 -26.67
CA ASN A 116 13.11 28.65 -27.18
C ASN A 116 13.48 29.83 -26.27
N LYS A 117 13.47 29.64 -24.94
CA LYS A 117 13.83 30.69 -23.96
C LYS A 117 15.28 31.16 -24.06
N GLN A 118 16.20 30.24 -24.34
CA GLN A 118 17.63 30.57 -24.43
C GLN A 118 18.08 30.96 -25.84
N HIS A 119 17.27 30.66 -26.87
CA HIS A 119 17.68 30.72 -28.27
C HIS A 119 18.06 32.13 -28.69
N THR A 120 19.13 32.20 -29.50
CA THR A 120 19.65 33.41 -30.13
C THR A 120 20.03 33.07 -31.56
N SER A 121 19.84 34.01 -32.49
CA SER A 121 20.19 33.79 -33.91
C SER A 121 21.69 33.57 -34.12
N LEU A 122 22.51 34.22 -33.30
CA LEU A 122 23.97 34.01 -33.24
C LEU A 122 24.38 33.30 -31.93
N PRO A 123 25.51 32.59 -31.91
CA PRO A 123 26.02 31.94 -30.71
C PRO A 123 26.14 32.92 -29.54
N SER A 124 25.69 32.48 -28.37
CA SER A 124 25.76 33.29 -27.15
C SER A 124 26.51 32.55 -26.04
N ASP A 125 27.40 33.27 -25.35
CA ASP A 125 28.05 32.81 -24.13
C ASP A 125 27.21 33.04 -22.87
N LYS A 126 26.00 33.61 -23.00
CA LYS A 126 25.09 33.79 -21.88
C LYS A 126 24.82 32.46 -21.19
N LYS A 127 24.98 32.44 -19.86
CA LYS A 127 24.73 31.26 -19.03
C LYS A 127 23.23 31.13 -18.76
N TRP A 128 22.68 29.96 -19.05
CA TRP A 128 21.29 29.63 -18.75
C TRP A 128 21.24 28.40 -17.84
N ASN A 129 20.50 28.51 -16.74
CA ASN A 129 20.28 27.41 -15.80
C ASN A 129 18.78 27.24 -15.56
N PHE A 130 18.20 26.21 -16.15
CA PHE A 130 16.80 25.82 -15.91
C PHE A 130 16.78 24.79 -14.78
N ALA A 131 16.59 25.28 -13.55
CA ALA A 131 16.56 24.44 -12.35
C ALA A 131 15.22 23.72 -12.18
N ASP A 132 15.26 22.61 -11.45
CA ASP A 132 14.09 21.88 -10.98
C ASP A 132 14.13 21.79 -9.45
N ASN A 133 12.96 21.95 -8.84
CA ASN A 133 12.80 21.89 -7.39
C ASN A 133 12.59 20.45 -6.89
N THR A 134 12.37 19.47 -7.78
CA THR A 134 12.13 18.06 -7.40
C THR A 134 13.18 17.50 -6.43
N LEU A 135 14.48 17.68 -6.70
CA LEU A 135 15.53 17.18 -5.82
C LEU A 135 15.50 17.85 -4.45
N LYS A 136 15.24 19.16 -4.42
CA LYS A 136 15.14 19.92 -3.16
C LYS A 136 13.95 19.43 -2.34
N GLU A 137 12.81 19.23 -3.01
CA GLU A 137 11.60 18.71 -2.38
C GLU A 137 11.80 17.27 -1.89
N ALA A 138 12.41 16.40 -2.70
CA ALA A 138 12.72 15.02 -2.32
C ALA A 138 13.58 14.95 -1.06
N LYS A 139 14.63 15.77 -0.99
CA LYS A 139 15.47 15.85 0.22
C LYS A 139 14.70 16.36 1.44
N LYS A 140 13.86 17.38 1.26
CA LYS A 140 13.02 17.92 2.34
C LYS A 140 12.04 16.86 2.85
N LYS A 141 11.32 16.19 1.95
CA LYS A 141 10.35 15.14 2.28
C LYS A 141 10.98 13.95 2.99
N LEU A 142 12.14 13.49 2.54
CA LEU A 142 12.87 12.42 3.23
C LEU A 142 13.35 12.85 4.62
N SER A 143 13.78 14.11 4.77
CA SER A 143 14.20 14.64 6.08
C SER A 143 13.02 14.77 7.06
N GLU A 144 11.85 15.21 6.57
CA GLU A 144 10.62 15.27 7.36
C GLU A 144 10.18 13.86 7.76
N PHE A 145 10.15 12.93 6.80
CA PHE A 145 9.79 11.54 7.01
C PHE A 145 10.71 10.85 8.03
N TYR A 146 12.04 11.03 7.94
CA TYR A 146 12.97 10.39 8.88
C TYR A 146 12.69 10.73 10.34
N ASN A 147 12.21 11.95 10.59
CA ASN A 147 11.85 12.43 11.93
C ASN A 147 10.37 12.21 12.29
N ALA A 148 9.57 11.65 11.38
CA ALA A 148 8.16 11.41 11.60
C ALA A 148 7.94 10.32 12.66
N LYS A 149 6.88 10.50 13.45
CA LYS A 149 6.41 9.54 14.44
C LYS A 149 4.89 9.49 14.44
N THR A 150 4.33 8.32 14.70
CA THR A 150 2.90 8.12 14.84
C THR A 150 2.61 7.16 15.99
N THR A 151 1.48 7.35 16.68
CA THR A 151 1.02 6.43 17.72
C THR A 151 0.02 5.44 17.13
N TYR A 152 0.40 4.16 17.09
CA TYR A 152 -0.47 3.07 16.68
C TYR A 152 -1.28 2.58 17.88
N LYS A 153 -2.60 2.79 17.85
CA LYS A 153 -3.53 2.49 18.95
C LYS A 153 -4.22 1.17 18.68
N VAL A 154 -3.94 0.13 19.48
CA VAL A 154 -4.52 -1.20 19.26
C VAL A 154 -4.66 -1.97 20.57
N GLY A 155 -5.78 -2.68 20.75
CA GLY A 155 -6.02 -3.51 21.93
C GLY A 155 -6.05 -2.71 23.23
N GLY A 156 -6.48 -1.45 23.18
CA GLY A 156 -6.47 -0.55 24.34
C GLY A 156 -5.07 -0.05 24.75
N LYS A 157 -4.04 -0.28 23.94
CA LYS A 157 -2.67 0.17 24.17
C LYS A 157 -2.18 1.11 23.07
N ASP A 158 -1.19 1.91 23.42
CA ASP A 158 -0.55 2.88 22.54
C ASP A 158 0.90 2.45 22.23
N PHE A 159 1.26 2.38 20.94
CA PHE A 159 2.60 2.03 20.49
C PHE A 159 3.20 3.16 19.65
N SER A 160 4.30 3.75 20.11
CA SER A 160 5.03 4.76 19.33
C SER A 160 5.80 4.10 18.17
N LEU A 161 5.54 4.55 16.96
CA LEU A 161 6.20 4.13 15.73
C LEU A 161 6.99 5.30 15.15
N GLU A 162 8.31 5.22 15.20
CA GLU A 162 9.23 6.25 14.71
C GLU A 162 9.88 5.80 13.40
N ALA A 163 9.77 6.61 12.34
CA ALA A 163 10.23 6.24 11.01
C ALA A 163 11.72 5.85 10.98
N LYS A 164 12.59 6.60 11.69
CA LYS A 164 14.03 6.33 11.79
C LYS A 164 14.37 4.91 12.30
N ASN A 165 13.49 4.27 13.06
CA ASN A 165 13.70 2.93 13.61
C ASN A 165 13.11 1.83 12.72
N LEU A 166 12.18 2.18 11.84
CA LEU A 166 11.34 1.26 11.08
C LEU A 166 11.75 1.17 9.61
N PHE A 167 12.40 2.20 9.09
CA PHE A 167 12.80 2.29 7.69
C PHE A 167 14.26 2.69 7.57
N LYS A 168 15.09 1.74 7.11
CA LYS A 168 16.51 1.98 6.85
C LYS A 168 16.72 2.77 5.57
N THR A 169 16.06 2.32 4.49
CA THR A 169 16.17 2.94 3.16
C THR A 169 14.80 3.35 2.63
N VAL A 170 14.67 4.61 2.21
CA VAL A 170 13.46 5.14 1.57
C VAL A 170 13.87 6.07 0.44
N GLU A 171 13.20 5.94 -0.70
CA GLU A 171 13.41 6.79 -1.87
C GLU A 171 12.24 7.77 -2.06
N TYR A 172 12.51 8.92 -2.66
CA TYR A 172 11.48 9.87 -3.04
C TYR A 172 11.67 10.35 -4.47
N TYR A 173 10.68 10.05 -5.30
CA TYR A 173 10.60 10.48 -6.70
C TYR A 173 9.17 10.40 -7.20
N GLY A 174 8.85 11.14 -8.28
CA GLY A 174 7.49 11.18 -8.81
C GLY A 174 6.46 11.78 -7.86
N GLY A 175 6.90 12.49 -6.80
CA GLY A 175 6.02 13.04 -5.77
C GLY A 175 5.54 12.02 -4.74
N GLN A 176 6.18 10.85 -4.65
CA GLN A 176 5.79 9.77 -3.75
C GLN A 176 7.01 9.18 -3.04
N PHE A 177 6.78 8.63 -1.85
CA PHE A 177 7.74 7.78 -1.14
C PHE A 177 7.71 6.37 -1.72
N HIS A 178 8.88 5.76 -1.81
CA HIS A 178 9.06 4.38 -2.23
C HIS A 178 9.82 3.63 -1.14
N PHE A 179 9.16 2.65 -0.55
CA PHE A 179 9.69 1.84 0.55
C PHE A 179 10.32 0.58 -0.02
N THR A 180 11.64 0.43 0.15
CA THR A 180 12.37 -0.70 -0.42
C THR A 180 12.45 -1.90 0.54
N ASP A 181 12.24 -1.66 1.83
CA ASP A 181 12.30 -2.68 2.88
C ASP A 181 11.35 -2.30 4.04
N THR A 182 10.44 -3.22 4.38
CA THR A 182 9.46 -3.09 5.47
C THR A 182 9.66 -4.13 6.56
N SER A 183 10.77 -4.88 6.53
CA SER A 183 11.04 -5.99 7.46
C SER A 183 11.04 -5.56 8.92
N ALA A 184 11.67 -4.42 9.25
CA ALA A 184 11.70 -3.90 10.61
C ALA A 184 10.29 -3.48 11.10
N LEU A 185 9.48 -2.87 10.23
CA LEU A 185 8.08 -2.56 10.52
C LEU A 185 7.25 -3.84 10.73
N SER A 186 7.43 -4.84 9.86
CA SER A 186 6.76 -6.14 9.98
C SER A 186 7.12 -6.84 11.30
N ALA A 187 8.40 -6.84 11.68
CA ALA A 187 8.86 -7.39 12.95
C ALA A 187 8.28 -6.63 14.14
N LYS A 188 8.22 -5.28 14.06
CA LYS A 188 7.60 -4.47 15.11
C LYS A 188 6.11 -4.75 15.26
N LEU A 189 5.37 -4.85 14.16
CA LEU A 189 3.94 -5.23 14.18
C LEU A 189 3.74 -6.64 14.73
N SER A 190 4.65 -7.57 14.44
CA SER A 190 4.61 -8.94 14.99
C SER A 190 4.82 -8.94 16.51
N GLN A 191 5.73 -8.10 17.03
CA GLN A 191 5.92 -7.91 18.46
C GLN A 191 4.68 -7.29 19.12
N ILE A 192 4.10 -6.25 18.51
CA ILE A 192 2.86 -5.64 19.00
C ILE A 192 1.75 -6.70 19.01
N ASN A 193 1.60 -7.45 17.92
CA ASN A 193 0.60 -8.50 17.78
C ASN A 193 0.75 -9.57 18.86
N SER A 194 1.95 -10.05 19.16
CA SER A 194 2.16 -11.07 20.19
C SER A 194 1.76 -10.59 21.59
N GLU A 195 1.86 -9.28 21.84
CA GLU A 195 1.48 -8.62 23.09
C GLU A 195 -0.03 -8.38 23.21
N VAL A 196 -0.72 -8.00 22.13
CA VAL A 196 -2.13 -7.54 22.21
C VAL A 196 -3.15 -8.47 21.57
N SER A 197 -2.74 -9.38 20.67
CA SER A 197 -3.68 -10.29 20.04
C SER A 197 -4.35 -11.21 21.06
N THR A 198 -5.60 -11.54 20.78
CA THR A 198 -6.41 -12.40 21.63
C THR A 198 -6.61 -13.79 21.05
N LEU A 199 -6.35 -13.98 19.75
CA LEU A 199 -6.38 -15.32 19.13
C LEU A 199 -5.36 -16.25 19.80
N ASP A 200 -5.79 -17.49 20.04
CA ASP A 200 -4.96 -18.57 20.62
C ASP A 200 -4.39 -18.27 22.03
N LYS A 201 -4.87 -17.20 22.69
CA LYS A 201 -4.47 -16.87 24.08
C LYS A 201 -5.36 -17.55 25.09
N SER A 202 -4.75 -18.00 26.19
CA SER A 202 -5.45 -18.56 27.34
C SER A 202 -5.66 -17.51 28.42
N TYR A 203 -6.78 -17.61 29.13
CA TYR A 203 -7.06 -16.78 30.31
C TYR A 203 -7.94 -17.52 31.31
N SER A 204 -7.94 -17.00 32.54
CA SER A 204 -8.80 -17.50 33.62
C SER A 204 -10.24 -17.01 33.42
N PHE A 205 -11.19 -17.93 33.49
CA PHE A 205 -12.62 -17.68 33.33
C PHE A 205 -13.39 -18.26 34.52
N THR A 206 -14.26 -17.45 35.12
CA THR A 206 -15.19 -17.91 36.15
C THR A 206 -16.50 -18.34 35.49
N THR A 207 -16.83 -19.62 35.60
CA THR A 207 -18.07 -20.20 35.07
C THR A 207 -19.29 -19.66 35.82
N PRO A 208 -20.50 -19.77 35.24
CA PRO A 208 -21.74 -19.34 35.90
C PRO A 208 -22.01 -20.01 37.26
N ASN A 209 -21.42 -21.18 37.53
CA ASN A 209 -21.52 -21.88 38.81
C ASN A 209 -20.35 -21.57 39.78
N GLY A 210 -19.53 -20.56 39.48
CA GLY A 210 -18.49 -20.04 40.38
C GLY A 210 -17.15 -20.77 40.31
N LYS A 211 -17.00 -21.80 39.45
CA LYS A 211 -15.71 -22.47 39.26
C LYS A 211 -14.80 -21.60 38.41
N THR A 212 -13.52 -21.55 38.75
CA THR A 212 -12.50 -20.91 37.92
C THR A 212 -11.82 -21.95 37.06
N ILE A 213 -11.77 -21.72 35.75
CA ILE A 213 -11.14 -22.60 34.76
C ILE A 213 -10.22 -21.80 33.84
N THR A 214 -9.29 -22.48 33.18
CA THR A 214 -8.53 -21.88 32.08
C THR A 214 -9.19 -22.21 30.76
N VAL A 215 -9.47 -21.19 29.95
CA VAL A 215 -10.00 -21.35 28.59
C VAL A 215 -9.02 -20.74 27.59
N THR A 216 -9.03 -21.26 26.36
CA THR A 216 -8.16 -20.77 25.28
C THR A 216 -9.03 -20.28 24.13
N ASN A 217 -8.80 -19.04 23.69
CA ASN A 217 -9.41 -18.51 22.49
C ASN A 217 -9.04 -19.35 21.28
N LYS A 218 -10.03 -19.64 20.43
CA LYS A 218 -9.87 -20.39 19.18
C LYS A 218 -10.26 -19.50 18.01
N SER A 219 -11.51 -19.57 17.55
CA SER A 219 -12.02 -18.69 16.52
C SER A 219 -12.48 -17.33 17.07
N TYR A 220 -12.78 -17.22 18.38
CA TYR A 220 -13.10 -15.95 19.02
C TYR A 220 -11.84 -15.19 19.40
N GLY A 221 -11.67 -14.01 18.82
CA GLY A 221 -10.53 -13.14 19.04
C GLY A 221 -10.10 -12.42 17.77
N TRP A 222 -8.99 -11.70 17.90
CA TRP A 222 -8.40 -10.93 16.81
C TRP A 222 -6.87 -10.93 16.89
N GLY A 223 -6.25 -10.69 15.73
CA GLY A 223 -4.83 -10.39 15.58
C GLY A 223 -4.65 -9.23 14.60
N ILE A 224 -3.45 -8.65 14.54
CA ILE A 224 -3.11 -7.58 13.62
C ILE A 224 -2.90 -8.14 12.22
N ASN A 225 -3.59 -7.56 11.24
CA ASN A 225 -3.39 -7.85 9.84
C ASN A 225 -2.21 -7.02 9.31
N THR A 226 -1.01 -7.57 9.43
CA THR A 226 0.24 -6.90 9.02
C THR A 226 0.20 -6.44 7.55
N LYS A 227 -0.47 -7.20 6.66
CA LYS A 227 -0.58 -6.87 5.24
C LYS A 227 -1.33 -5.56 5.00
N THR A 228 -2.36 -5.26 5.79
CA THR A 228 -3.12 -4.00 5.67
C THR A 228 -2.58 -2.90 6.58
N ALA A 229 -1.95 -3.25 7.71
CA ALA A 229 -1.36 -2.29 8.64
C ALA A 229 -0.11 -1.60 8.09
N ILE A 230 0.80 -2.32 7.40
CA ILE A 230 2.02 -1.75 6.81
C ILE A 230 1.73 -0.54 5.91
N PRO A 231 0.92 -0.67 4.84
CA PRO A 231 0.66 0.47 3.94
C PRO A 231 -0.07 1.63 4.64
N ALA A 232 -0.86 1.36 5.67
CA ALA A 232 -1.49 2.41 6.46
C ALA A 232 -0.46 3.21 7.30
N ILE A 233 0.51 2.51 7.89
CA ILE A 233 1.58 3.13 8.68
C ILE A 233 2.55 3.91 7.78
N GLU A 234 2.91 3.35 6.62
CA GLU A 234 3.69 4.05 5.59
C GLU A 234 3.02 5.37 5.21
N LYS A 235 1.73 5.33 4.86
CA LYS A 235 0.95 6.51 4.50
C LYS A 235 0.89 7.53 5.63
N ALA A 236 0.61 7.07 6.85
CA ALA A 236 0.53 7.95 8.02
C ALA A 236 1.85 8.68 8.28
N LEU A 237 2.97 7.96 8.27
CA LEU A 237 4.29 8.56 8.45
C LEU A 237 4.67 9.50 7.29
N SER A 238 4.32 9.16 6.05
CA SER A 238 4.52 10.03 4.88
C SER A 238 3.73 11.34 4.95
N ASN A 239 2.54 11.30 5.53
CA ASN A 239 1.68 12.48 5.70
C ASN A 239 2.00 13.29 6.96
N GLY A 240 2.72 12.71 7.93
CA GLY A 240 2.93 13.30 9.25
C GLY A 240 1.76 13.09 10.22
N ASP A 241 0.91 12.09 9.97
CA ASP A 241 -0.23 11.75 10.82
C ASP A 241 0.26 11.27 12.19
N THR A 242 -0.22 11.90 13.26
CA THR A 242 0.28 11.64 14.63
C THR A 242 -0.30 10.39 15.28
N THR A 243 -1.40 9.84 14.74
CA THR A 243 -2.10 8.69 15.31
C THR A 243 -2.70 7.82 14.23
N ILE A 244 -2.72 6.51 14.48
CA ILE A 244 -3.40 5.50 13.66
C ILE A 244 -4.29 4.68 14.57
N ASP A 245 -5.55 4.53 14.19
CA ASP A 245 -6.46 3.57 14.82
C ASP A 245 -6.22 2.17 14.25
N GLY A 246 -5.51 1.35 15.03
CA GLY A 246 -5.11 0.00 14.70
C GLY A 246 -6.25 -1.01 14.67
N SER A 247 -7.44 -0.68 15.22
CA SER A 247 -8.60 -1.57 15.13
C SER A 247 -9.09 -1.77 13.69
N ASN A 248 -8.77 -0.86 12.78
CA ASN A 248 -9.11 -0.96 11.36
C ASN A 248 -8.23 -1.98 10.60
N TYR A 249 -7.17 -2.50 11.23
CA TYR A 249 -6.19 -3.38 10.61
C TYR A 249 -6.03 -4.68 11.39
N ILE A 250 -7.14 -5.26 11.85
CA ILE A 250 -7.17 -6.55 12.53
C ILE A 250 -7.83 -7.62 11.65
N TYR A 251 -7.61 -8.89 12.00
CA TYR A 251 -8.27 -10.05 11.42
C TYR A 251 -8.72 -11.01 12.53
N GLY A 252 -9.63 -11.92 12.20
CA GLY A 252 -10.06 -13.04 13.02
C GLY A 252 -9.96 -14.37 12.28
N LYS A 253 -10.38 -15.45 12.94
CA LYS A 253 -10.52 -16.80 12.32
C LYS A 253 -12.00 -17.13 12.15
N GLY A 254 -12.34 -18.18 11.41
CA GLY A 254 -13.72 -18.61 11.22
C GLY A 254 -14.41 -17.98 9.99
N TYR A 255 -15.72 -18.16 9.90
CA TYR A 255 -16.57 -17.81 8.76
C TYR A 255 -16.36 -16.37 8.23
N SER A 256 -16.29 -15.39 9.13
CA SER A 256 -16.31 -13.98 8.73
C SER A 256 -14.94 -13.33 8.56
N THR A 257 -13.88 -13.97 9.06
CA THR A 257 -12.48 -13.51 9.07
C THR A 257 -12.22 -12.13 9.70
N TYR A 258 -13.23 -11.41 10.20
CA TYR A 258 -13.04 -10.17 10.96
C TYR A 258 -12.73 -10.51 12.42
N GLY A 259 -12.04 -9.59 13.12
CA GLY A 259 -11.70 -9.78 14.53
C GLY A 259 -12.92 -9.70 15.45
N THR A 260 -13.15 -10.72 16.27
CA THR A 260 -14.21 -10.73 17.30
C THR A 260 -13.65 -10.33 18.67
N GLY A 261 -14.51 -9.88 19.59
CA GLY A 261 -14.10 -9.58 20.96
C GLY A 261 -13.09 -8.43 21.10
N TYR A 262 -13.18 -7.40 20.25
CA TYR A 262 -12.34 -6.19 20.34
C TYR A 262 -12.80 -5.27 21.47
N THR A 263 -12.69 -5.73 22.70
CA THR A 263 -12.98 -4.99 23.93
C THR A 263 -12.07 -5.48 25.06
N THR A 264 -11.82 -4.64 26.05
CA THR A 264 -11.08 -5.04 27.28
C THR A 264 -12.01 -5.64 28.35
N THR A 265 -13.33 -5.55 28.15
CA THR A 265 -14.31 -6.08 29.12
C THR A 265 -14.29 -7.60 29.14
N ASN A 266 -14.15 -8.19 30.33
CA ASN A 266 -14.22 -9.63 30.54
C ASN A 266 -13.32 -10.42 29.59
N ASN A 267 -12.04 -10.05 29.49
CA ASN A 267 -11.06 -10.67 28.59
C ASN A 267 -11.50 -10.70 27.10
N GLY A 268 -12.29 -9.71 26.67
CA GLY A 268 -12.81 -9.62 25.31
C GLY A 268 -14.16 -10.28 25.10
N LEU A 269 -14.70 -11.04 26.06
CA LEU A 269 -16.02 -11.67 25.96
C LEU A 269 -17.17 -10.67 25.98
N GLY A 270 -16.94 -9.47 26.53
CA GLY A 270 -18.00 -8.50 26.74
C GLY A 270 -19.05 -9.01 27.75
N LYS A 271 -20.32 -8.67 27.51
CA LYS A 271 -21.44 -8.94 28.42
C LYS A 271 -22.42 -9.99 27.91
N ASN A 272 -22.24 -10.47 26.68
CA ASN A 272 -23.12 -11.44 26.05
C ASN A 272 -22.30 -12.60 25.50
N TYR A 273 -22.57 -13.81 25.98
CA TYR A 273 -21.84 -15.02 25.58
C TYR A 273 -22.59 -16.27 26.01
N VAL A 274 -22.27 -17.39 25.36
CA VAL A 274 -22.78 -18.73 25.65
C VAL A 274 -21.70 -19.51 26.39
N VAL A 275 -22.09 -20.28 27.40
CA VAL A 275 -21.21 -21.19 28.13
C VAL A 275 -21.78 -22.59 28.06
N VAL A 276 -20.97 -23.56 27.65
CA VAL A 276 -21.31 -24.98 27.57
C VAL A 276 -20.37 -25.77 28.46
N SER A 277 -20.94 -26.48 29.43
CA SER A 277 -20.21 -27.48 30.22
C SER A 277 -20.48 -28.86 29.65
N ILE A 278 -19.42 -29.54 29.19
CA ILE A 278 -19.49 -30.93 28.73
C ILE A 278 -19.80 -31.82 29.92
N LYS A 279 -18.99 -31.83 30.97
CA LYS A 279 -19.22 -32.72 32.12
C LYS A 279 -20.55 -32.54 32.85
N GLU A 280 -21.05 -31.31 32.97
CA GLU A 280 -22.35 -31.06 33.61
C GLU A 280 -23.53 -31.24 32.64
N GLN A 281 -23.26 -31.32 31.33
CA GLN A 281 -24.23 -31.32 30.25
C GLN A 281 -25.21 -30.13 30.37
N LYS A 282 -24.63 -28.93 30.55
CA LYS A 282 -25.35 -27.68 30.77
C LYS A 282 -24.97 -26.61 29.77
N LEU A 283 -25.94 -25.74 29.48
CA LEU A 283 -25.74 -24.54 28.68
C LEU A 283 -26.29 -23.34 29.43
N TRP A 284 -25.50 -22.27 29.49
CA TRP A 284 -25.93 -20.95 29.97
C TRP A 284 -25.79 -19.92 28.86
N ILE A 285 -26.74 -18.99 28.80
CA ILE A 285 -26.62 -17.79 27.97
C ILE A 285 -26.59 -16.61 28.91
N ILE A 286 -25.51 -15.85 28.84
CA ILE A 286 -25.31 -14.62 29.57
C ILE A 286 -25.75 -13.49 28.65
N LYS A 287 -26.65 -12.63 29.12
CA LYS A 287 -27.00 -11.38 28.45
C LYS A 287 -26.89 -10.25 29.45
N ASN A 288 -26.27 -9.15 29.05
CA ASN A 288 -26.01 -7.99 29.90
C ASN A 288 -25.28 -8.34 31.22
N GLY A 289 -24.43 -9.39 31.21
CA GLY A 289 -23.66 -9.83 32.36
C GLY A 289 -24.43 -10.67 33.38
N VAL A 290 -25.69 -11.04 33.11
CA VAL A 290 -26.48 -11.94 33.97
C VAL A 290 -26.93 -13.17 33.19
N VAL A 291 -27.18 -14.28 33.89
CA VAL A 291 -27.68 -15.52 33.28
C VAL A 291 -29.13 -15.31 32.82
N ALA A 292 -29.35 -15.30 31.51
CA ALA A 292 -30.67 -15.12 30.89
C ALA A 292 -31.35 -16.46 30.57
N VAL A 293 -30.58 -17.48 30.18
CA VAL A 293 -31.07 -18.83 29.89
C VAL A 293 -30.18 -19.85 30.58
N THR A 294 -30.78 -20.89 31.16
CA THR A 294 -30.10 -22.09 31.65
C THR A 294 -30.80 -23.32 31.11
N LEU A 295 -30.04 -24.24 30.54
CA LEU A 295 -30.44 -25.61 30.18
C LEU A 295 -29.65 -26.60 31.05
N ASN A 296 -30.32 -27.59 31.64
CA ASN A 296 -29.70 -28.53 32.58
C ASN A 296 -29.39 -29.91 31.97
N ASP A 297 -29.75 -30.11 30.71
CA ASP A 297 -29.79 -31.39 30.02
C ASP A 297 -29.59 -31.21 28.50
N VAL A 298 -28.52 -30.50 28.10
CA VAL A 298 -28.05 -30.59 26.71
C VAL A 298 -27.33 -31.91 26.47
N VAL A 299 -27.11 -32.31 25.22
CA VAL A 299 -26.21 -33.44 24.92
C VAL A 299 -25.12 -33.01 23.95
N THR A 300 -23.87 -32.99 24.42
CA THR A 300 -22.69 -32.66 23.61
C THR A 300 -22.23 -33.85 22.74
N GLY A 301 -21.16 -33.64 21.99
CA GLY A 301 -20.52 -34.64 21.15
C GLY A 301 -20.05 -35.89 21.88
N THR A 302 -19.97 -37.01 21.17
CA THR A 302 -19.64 -38.33 21.74
C THR A 302 -18.19 -38.40 22.18
N ALA A 303 -17.96 -38.60 23.48
CA ALA A 303 -16.62 -38.66 24.06
C ALA A 303 -15.89 -39.98 23.77
N GLN A 304 -16.59 -41.11 23.86
CA GLN A 304 -16.04 -42.45 23.63
C GLN A 304 -16.65 -43.04 22.36
N THR A 305 -15.85 -43.13 21.30
CA THR A 305 -16.25 -43.80 20.05
C THR A 305 -15.57 -45.16 19.94
N SER A 306 -16.21 -46.06 19.19
CA SER A 306 -15.72 -47.43 18.97
C SER A 306 -14.50 -47.48 18.03
N SER A 307 -14.28 -46.43 17.23
CA SER A 307 -13.23 -46.30 16.21
C SER A 307 -11.94 -45.65 16.72
N GLY A 308 -11.95 -45.09 17.94
CA GLY A 308 -10.83 -44.33 18.49
C GLY A 308 -10.74 -42.87 18.02
N SER A 309 -11.59 -42.42 17.09
CA SER A 309 -11.76 -41.01 16.68
C SER A 309 -12.85 -40.34 17.52
N SER A 310 -12.54 -39.32 18.31
CA SER A 310 -13.55 -38.70 19.19
C SER A 310 -14.40 -37.66 18.44
N ASP A 311 -15.73 -37.81 18.55
CA ASP A 311 -16.74 -36.81 18.18
C ASP A 311 -16.99 -35.79 19.31
N ALA A 312 -16.08 -35.72 20.30
CA ALA A 312 -16.23 -34.80 21.42
C ALA A 312 -16.37 -33.35 20.95
N THR A 313 -17.29 -32.61 21.57
CA THR A 313 -17.39 -31.17 21.31
C THR A 313 -16.08 -30.49 21.67
N PRO A 314 -15.45 -29.73 20.75
CA PRO A 314 -14.12 -29.19 20.97
C PRO A 314 -14.14 -28.08 22.02
N THR A 315 -13.27 -28.20 23.04
CA THR A 315 -13.12 -27.18 24.08
C THR A 315 -12.40 -25.93 23.57
N GLY A 316 -12.69 -24.79 24.20
CA GLY A 316 -12.13 -23.49 23.84
C GLY A 316 -13.19 -22.40 23.75
N VAL A 317 -12.76 -21.22 23.31
CA VAL A 317 -13.64 -20.07 23.07
C VAL A 317 -13.79 -19.85 21.58
N TRP A 318 -15.02 -20.03 21.12
CA TRP A 318 -15.45 -19.93 19.75
C TRP A 318 -16.48 -18.80 19.60
N TYR A 319 -17.10 -18.64 18.43
CA TYR A 319 -18.14 -17.63 18.25
C TYR A 319 -19.24 -18.12 17.33
N ILE A 320 -20.46 -17.61 17.52
CA ILE A 320 -21.59 -17.92 16.64
C ILE A 320 -21.32 -17.36 15.25
N GLU A 321 -21.00 -18.23 14.30
CA GLU A 321 -20.54 -17.86 12.96
C GLU A 321 -21.68 -17.25 12.15
N TYR A 322 -22.85 -17.87 12.21
CA TYR A 322 -24.09 -17.40 11.62
C TYR A 322 -25.29 -18.04 12.30
N LYS A 323 -26.49 -17.68 11.84
CA LYS A 323 -27.76 -18.24 12.33
C LYS A 323 -28.61 -18.63 11.12
N GLN A 324 -29.14 -19.85 11.09
CA GLN A 324 -29.99 -20.33 10.00
C GLN A 324 -31.23 -21.08 10.52
N SER A 325 -32.40 -20.79 9.95
CA SER A 325 -33.65 -21.45 10.29
C SER A 325 -34.60 -21.47 9.08
N PRO A 326 -35.14 -22.65 8.69
CA PRO A 326 -34.67 -24.00 9.04
C PRO A 326 -33.32 -24.32 8.39
N SER A 327 -32.68 -25.43 8.80
CA SER A 327 -31.45 -25.92 8.18
C SER A 327 -31.44 -27.45 8.03
N THR A 328 -30.59 -27.95 7.13
CA THR A 328 -30.28 -29.38 7.00
C THR A 328 -28.79 -29.56 7.21
N LEU A 329 -28.41 -30.30 8.26
CA LEU A 329 -27.02 -30.59 8.61
C LEU A 329 -26.60 -31.89 7.93
N THR A 330 -25.46 -31.88 7.25
CA THR A 330 -24.91 -33.04 6.56
C THR A 330 -23.49 -33.31 6.99
N GLY A 331 -23.11 -34.57 7.10
CA GLY A 331 -21.75 -34.98 7.44
C GLY A 331 -21.56 -36.49 7.26
N THR A 332 -20.55 -37.03 7.93
CA THR A 332 -20.19 -38.45 7.86
C THR A 332 -20.20 -39.04 9.27
N ASN A 333 -20.77 -40.23 9.45
CA ASN A 333 -20.74 -41.01 10.68
C ASN A 333 -19.36 -41.69 10.86
N ASP A 334 -19.09 -42.23 12.05
CA ASP A 334 -17.86 -42.99 12.36
C ASP A 334 -17.59 -44.17 11.40
N ASP A 335 -18.63 -44.78 10.85
CA ASP A 335 -18.54 -45.90 9.90
C ASP A 335 -18.30 -45.45 8.44
N GLY A 336 -18.16 -44.14 8.20
CA GLY A 336 -17.96 -43.57 6.87
C GLY A 336 -19.25 -43.31 6.08
N SER A 337 -20.42 -43.69 6.61
CA SER A 337 -21.71 -43.40 5.96
C SER A 337 -22.10 -41.93 6.10
N SER A 338 -22.78 -41.36 5.10
CA SER A 338 -23.27 -39.99 5.17
C SER A 338 -24.52 -39.86 6.05
N TYR A 339 -24.63 -38.78 6.81
CA TYR A 339 -25.85 -38.41 7.53
C TYR A 339 -26.47 -37.12 6.98
N SER A 340 -27.77 -36.97 7.19
CA SER A 340 -28.53 -35.74 6.91
C SER A 340 -29.60 -35.55 7.99
N SER A 341 -29.55 -34.44 8.72
CA SER A 341 -30.45 -34.13 9.84
C SER A 341 -31.14 -32.79 9.62
N LYS A 342 -32.47 -32.79 9.57
CA LYS A 342 -33.27 -31.55 9.53
C LYS A 342 -33.36 -30.95 10.92
N VAL A 343 -33.05 -29.66 11.03
CA VAL A 343 -33.11 -28.89 12.28
C VAL A 343 -33.90 -27.61 12.07
N SER A 344 -34.63 -27.19 13.10
CA SER A 344 -35.42 -25.96 13.07
C SER A 344 -34.52 -24.72 13.22
N TYR A 345 -33.47 -24.81 14.03
CA TYR A 345 -32.56 -23.71 14.32
C TYR A 345 -31.11 -24.19 14.34
N TRP A 346 -30.25 -23.50 13.60
CA TRP A 346 -28.83 -23.82 13.47
C TRP A 346 -27.96 -22.62 13.81
N MET A 347 -27.04 -22.81 14.76
CA MET A 347 -26.09 -21.79 15.24
C MET A 347 -24.69 -22.40 15.35
N PRO A 348 -23.93 -22.50 14.23
CA PRO A 348 -22.57 -23.01 14.23
C PRO A 348 -21.63 -22.11 15.01
N PHE A 349 -20.66 -22.71 15.69
CA PHE A 349 -19.58 -21.99 16.34
C PHE A 349 -18.17 -22.44 15.94
N THR A 350 -18.01 -23.53 15.19
CA THR A 350 -16.71 -23.94 14.63
C THR A 350 -16.78 -24.14 13.12
N LEU A 351 -15.65 -23.93 12.45
CA LEU A 351 -15.46 -24.29 11.04
C LEU A 351 -15.52 -25.80 10.78
N SER A 352 -15.32 -26.63 11.81
CA SER A 352 -15.48 -28.07 11.72
C SER A 352 -16.95 -28.50 11.72
N GLY A 353 -17.90 -27.56 11.80
CA GLY A 353 -19.34 -27.85 11.75
C GLY A 353 -19.97 -28.18 13.10
N CYS A 354 -19.35 -27.82 14.22
CA CYS A 354 -19.98 -27.92 15.54
C CYS A 354 -20.85 -26.68 15.79
N GLY A 355 -22.05 -26.88 16.34
CA GLY A 355 -22.99 -25.80 16.64
C GLY A 355 -24.06 -26.18 17.64
N LEU A 356 -24.93 -25.22 17.94
CA LEU A 356 -26.12 -25.40 18.77
C LEU A 356 -27.33 -25.65 17.84
N HIS A 357 -28.10 -26.72 18.09
CA HIS A 357 -29.32 -26.99 17.34
C HIS A 357 -30.30 -27.89 18.10
N ASP A 358 -31.56 -27.91 17.63
CA ASP A 358 -32.55 -28.88 18.08
C ASP A 358 -32.26 -30.29 17.57
N ALA A 359 -32.51 -31.29 18.43
CA ALA A 359 -32.39 -32.71 18.07
C ALA A 359 -33.71 -33.44 18.34
N SER A 360 -34.65 -33.36 17.40
CA SER A 360 -35.98 -34.00 17.53
C SER A 360 -35.93 -35.53 17.56
N TRP A 361 -34.86 -36.12 17.04
CA TRP A 361 -34.63 -37.56 17.02
C TRP A 361 -34.10 -38.13 18.34
N ARG A 362 -33.58 -37.28 19.24
CA ARG A 362 -32.89 -37.73 20.45
C ARG A 362 -33.89 -38.11 21.54
N THR A 363 -33.76 -39.33 22.06
CA THR A 363 -34.57 -39.87 23.15
C THR A 363 -33.82 -39.90 24.49
N ASP A 364 -32.51 -40.14 24.48
CA ASP A 364 -31.66 -40.08 25.69
C ASP A 364 -31.03 -38.70 25.88
N TRP A 365 -31.38 -38.10 27.01
CA TRP A 365 -30.92 -36.78 27.47
C TRP A 365 -30.26 -36.87 28.86
N SER A 366 -29.86 -38.08 29.27
CA SER A 366 -29.13 -38.27 30.52
C SER A 366 -27.81 -37.51 30.49
N LYS A 367 -27.31 -37.12 31.67
CA LYS A 367 -26.00 -36.42 31.79
C LYS A 367 -24.81 -37.25 31.30
N THR A 368 -25.01 -38.55 31.11
CA THR A 368 -24.01 -39.50 30.62
C THR A 368 -24.19 -39.87 29.16
N ALA A 369 -25.25 -39.37 28.48
CA ALA A 369 -25.56 -39.71 27.09
C ALA A 369 -24.37 -39.42 26.16
N TYR A 370 -23.68 -38.28 26.38
CA TYR A 370 -22.51 -37.88 25.61
C TYR A 370 -21.34 -38.87 25.68
N LEU A 371 -21.29 -39.77 26.67
CA LEU A 371 -20.17 -40.71 26.78
C LEU A 371 -20.14 -41.69 25.60
N LYS A 372 -21.29 -42.22 25.18
CA LYS A 372 -21.38 -43.27 24.15
C LYS A 372 -22.43 -43.03 23.06
N GLY A 373 -23.29 -42.02 23.24
CA GLY A 373 -24.41 -41.71 22.35
C GLY A 373 -24.64 -40.21 22.24
N GLY A 374 -23.55 -39.43 22.25
CA GLY A 374 -23.56 -38.00 22.01
C GLY A 374 -23.90 -37.66 20.56
N SER A 375 -23.60 -36.44 20.16
CA SER A 375 -23.68 -36.00 18.76
C SER A 375 -22.32 -36.17 18.04
N HIS A 376 -22.25 -35.77 16.76
CA HIS A 376 -21.00 -35.60 16.02
C HIS A 376 -20.31 -34.26 16.34
N GLY A 377 -20.19 -33.91 17.62
CA GLY A 377 -19.55 -32.66 18.10
C GLY A 377 -20.50 -31.50 18.40
N CYS A 378 -21.73 -31.49 17.89
CA CYS A 378 -22.72 -30.45 18.19
C CYS A 378 -23.27 -30.50 19.63
N VAL A 379 -23.87 -29.39 20.08
CA VAL A 379 -24.63 -29.35 21.33
C VAL A 379 -26.11 -29.51 20.98
N ASN A 380 -26.64 -30.71 21.22
CA ASN A 380 -28.04 -31.04 21.00
C ASN A 380 -28.88 -30.42 22.10
N ILE A 381 -29.95 -29.74 21.70
CA ILE A 381 -30.91 -29.07 22.59
C ILE A 381 -32.31 -29.62 22.30
N ARG A 382 -33.17 -29.70 23.32
CA ARG A 382 -34.55 -30.18 23.12
C ARG A 382 -35.30 -29.27 22.15
N PRO A 383 -36.14 -29.82 21.24
CA PRO A 383 -36.96 -28.99 20.37
C PRO A 383 -37.87 -27.99 21.10
N SER A 384 -38.32 -28.33 22.31
CA SER A 384 -39.12 -27.42 23.16
C SER A 384 -38.33 -26.25 23.74
N GLU A 385 -36.99 -26.32 23.74
CA GLU A 385 -36.12 -25.36 24.40
C GLU A 385 -35.21 -24.58 23.44
N ILE A 386 -35.01 -25.06 22.21
CA ILE A 386 -34.12 -24.41 21.25
C ILE A 386 -34.56 -22.98 20.93
N LYS A 387 -35.87 -22.68 20.95
CA LYS A 387 -36.38 -21.35 20.58
C LYS A 387 -35.89 -20.26 21.53
N LYS A 388 -35.88 -20.51 22.84
CA LYS A 388 -35.35 -19.54 23.84
C LYS A 388 -33.84 -19.36 23.70
N VAL A 389 -33.10 -20.39 23.27
CA VAL A 389 -31.66 -20.27 22.94
C VAL A 389 -31.50 -19.42 21.69
N TRP A 390 -32.22 -19.73 20.62
CA TRP A 390 -32.18 -18.98 19.37
C TRP A 390 -32.50 -17.50 19.57
N ASP A 391 -33.50 -17.16 20.37
CA ASP A 391 -33.89 -15.77 20.60
C ASP A 391 -32.86 -15.00 21.44
N ALA A 392 -32.15 -15.69 22.34
CA ALA A 392 -31.17 -15.07 23.22
C ALA A 392 -29.77 -14.95 22.60
N VAL A 393 -29.39 -15.83 21.67
CA VAL A 393 -28.06 -15.84 21.05
C VAL A 393 -28.02 -14.96 19.79
N GLU A 394 -26.98 -14.16 19.66
CA GLU A 394 -26.70 -13.36 18.47
C GLU A 394 -25.46 -13.84 17.71
N MET A 395 -25.38 -13.43 16.44
CA MET A 395 -24.18 -13.63 15.63
C MET A 395 -22.98 -13.00 16.35
N HIS A 396 -21.82 -13.66 16.28
CA HIS A 396 -20.52 -13.17 16.78
C HIS A 396 -20.37 -13.18 18.31
N GLU A 397 -21.40 -13.58 19.06
CA GLU A 397 -21.27 -13.81 20.49
C GLU A 397 -20.34 -15.00 20.77
N ALA A 398 -19.54 -14.89 21.83
CA ALA A 398 -18.61 -15.95 22.21
C ALA A 398 -19.35 -17.21 22.66
N VAL A 399 -18.78 -18.38 22.37
CA VAL A 399 -19.21 -19.69 22.86
C VAL A 399 -18.03 -20.33 23.58
N ILE A 400 -18.11 -20.37 24.91
CA ILE A 400 -17.11 -21.02 25.76
C ILE A 400 -17.53 -22.48 25.96
N VAL A 401 -16.69 -23.43 25.55
CA VAL A 401 -16.89 -24.87 25.79
C VAL A 401 -15.78 -25.40 26.70
N TYR A 402 -16.16 -26.06 27.79
CA TYR A 402 -15.21 -26.62 28.77
C TYR A 402 -15.68 -27.96 29.37
N ASP A 403 -14.75 -28.71 29.98
CA ASP A 403 -14.98 -30.10 30.44
C ASP A 403 -14.82 -30.32 31.98
N ASN A 404 -14.62 -29.27 32.78
CA ASN A 404 -14.25 -29.38 34.20
C ASN A 404 -15.40 -29.50 35.23
#